data_AF-A0A660S9Y4-F1
#
_entry.id   AF-A0A660S9Y4-F1
#
_cell.length_a   1.000
_cell.length_b   1.000
_cell.length_c   1.000
_cell.angle_alpha   90.00
_cell.angle_beta   90.00
_cell.angle_gamma   90.00
#
_symmetry.space_group_name_H-M   'P 1'
#
loop_
_entity.id
_entity.type
_entity.pdbx_description
1 polymer ?
#
loop_
_entity_poly.entity_id
_entity_poly.type
_entity_poly.pdbx_seq_one_letter_code
_entity_poly.pdbx_strand_id
1 'polypeptide(L)'
;MKKLNLLLYIFIVLFSGCIHNSEYLNYPGEIKPEINNPNAVLVSNLLFNIKPNTSKWFYFKFAPGDTIVINSWTIKGDNISNFNILRWPNSEIFSTSAVKIIRNERIVNERIAIYRFKISNTSLFSTKMYKLMIYRIPEYKAFARFNTTVYWDTLYDTTFVTQKESVLVSVDTAIEKVLDSKIEMPYMKKSYIEVNLPKNTLFWVYWIGAFGTGNKNESRSTEDGLNIPLRSFALGKIKKIVGNGRGATIDYYFIKRQRDVDDFMSGLDFYSFKKGIGIVSDYGKIEEPLEGRFFIAVKNSDFKKRREMVRFKILALVGIPHYEYDYITVPRVRRRFVPRI
;
A
#
# COMPACT_ATOMS: atom_id res chain seq x y z
N MET A 1 10.00 1.06 19.53
CA MET A 1 11.20 0.88 18.70
C MET A 1 11.07 -0.40 17.89
N LYS A 2 10.49 -0.33 16.67
CA LYS A 2 10.45 -1.44 15.72
C LYS A 2 11.50 -1.13 14.65
N LYS A 3 12.50 -2.01 14.52
CA LYS A 3 13.49 -1.95 13.43
C LYS A 3 12.78 -2.29 12.12
N LEU A 4 12.66 -1.30 11.24
CA LEU A 4 12.20 -1.45 9.88
C LEU A 4 13.43 -1.81 9.03
N ASN A 5 13.55 -3.07 8.62
CA ASN A 5 14.56 -3.50 7.65
C ASN A 5 14.14 -2.99 6.26
N LEU A 6 14.76 -1.91 5.82
CA LEU A 6 14.64 -1.38 4.46
C LEU A 6 15.65 -2.13 3.58
N LEU A 7 15.19 -3.14 2.85
CA LEU A 7 16.00 -3.82 1.83
C LEU A 7 16.08 -2.92 0.60
N LEU A 8 17.21 -2.21 0.47
CA LEU A 8 17.55 -1.38 -0.67
C LEU A 8 18.00 -2.30 -1.83
N TYR A 9 17.12 -2.50 -2.82
CA TYR A 9 17.50 -3.17 -4.07
C TYR A 9 18.27 -2.19 -4.95
N ILE A 10 19.60 -2.27 -4.90
CA ILE A 10 20.49 -1.57 -5.83
C ILE A 10 20.53 -2.40 -7.14
N PHE A 11 19.88 -1.91 -8.19
CA PHE A 11 20.03 -2.42 -9.55
C PHE A 11 21.33 -1.84 -10.13
N ILE A 12 22.44 -2.57 -10.03
CA ILE A 12 23.66 -2.27 -10.78
C ILE A 12 23.47 -2.81 -12.20
N VAL A 13 23.26 -1.91 -13.16
CA VAL A 13 23.33 -2.23 -14.59
C VAL A 13 24.81 -2.21 -14.99
N LEU A 14 25.47 -3.36 -14.93
CA LEU A 14 26.77 -3.55 -15.58
C LEU A 14 26.52 -3.84 -17.06
N PHE A 15 26.78 -2.85 -17.92
CA PHE A 15 26.99 -3.08 -19.35
C PHE A 15 28.33 -3.79 -19.53
N SER A 16 28.33 -5.12 -19.46
CA SER A 16 29.42 -5.93 -19.99
C SER A 16 29.24 -6.03 -21.50
N GLY A 17 30.12 -5.34 -22.24
CA GLY A 17 30.28 -5.51 -23.67
C GLY A 17 30.87 -6.88 -23.98
N CYS A 18 30.02 -7.90 -24.05
CA CYS A 18 30.35 -9.16 -24.69
C CYS A 18 30.14 -9.02 -26.19
N ILE A 19 31.24 -8.74 -26.92
CA ILE A 19 31.33 -9.08 -28.34
C ILE A 19 31.40 -10.60 -28.40
N HIS A 20 30.24 -11.25 -28.48
CA HIS A 20 30.17 -12.64 -28.89
C HIS A 20 30.35 -12.67 -30.40
N ASN A 21 31.50 -13.18 -30.85
CA ASN A 21 31.59 -13.85 -32.13
C ASN A 21 30.57 -14.98 -32.12
N SER A 22 29.40 -14.75 -32.72
CA SER A 22 28.40 -15.79 -32.91
C SER A 22 28.93 -16.74 -33.96
N GLU A 23 29.46 -17.88 -33.52
CA GLU A 23 29.57 -19.05 -34.37
C GLU A 23 28.18 -19.33 -34.96
N TYR A 24 28.10 -19.27 -36.28
CA TYR A 24 26.90 -19.59 -37.04
C TYR A 24 26.57 -21.06 -36.81
N LEU A 25 25.67 -21.35 -35.86
CA LEU A 25 25.00 -22.64 -35.78
C LEU A 25 24.26 -22.86 -37.09
N ASN A 26 24.85 -23.68 -37.97
CA ASN A 26 24.26 -24.13 -39.22
C ASN A 26 23.02 -24.97 -38.89
N TYR A 27 21.86 -24.33 -38.84
CA TYR A 27 20.59 -25.04 -38.84
C TYR A 27 20.43 -25.72 -40.20
N PRO A 28 20.15 -27.04 -40.26
CA PRO A 28 19.93 -27.73 -41.52
C PRO A 28 18.73 -27.07 -42.25
N GLY A 29 19.02 -26.41 -43.37
CA GLY A 29 18.01 -25.70 -44.18
C GLY A 29 18.00 -24.18 -44.05
N GLU A 30 19.13 -23.51 -43.79
CA GLU A 30 19.20 -22.04 -43.92
C GLU A 30 18.89 -21.60 -45.36
N ILE A 31 17.63 -21.27 -45.61
CA ILE A 31 17.19 -20.64 -46.84
C ILE A 31 17.83 -19.27 -46.86
N LYS A 32 18.85 -19.07 -47.69
CA LYS A 32 19.33 -17.74 -48.05
C LYS A 32 18.39 -17.23 -49.14
N PRO A 33 17.47 -16.29 -48.85
CA PRO A 33 16.70 -15.68 -49.92
C PRO A 33 17.67 -14.94 -50.85
N GLU A 34 17.82 -15.42 -52.07
CA GLU A 34 18.61 -14.73 -53.09
C GLU A 34 17.85 -13.48 -53.52
N ILE A 35 18.37 -12.32 -53.11
CA ILE A 35 17.94 -11.04 -53.66
C ILE A 35 18.95 -10.68 -54.74
N ASN A 36 18.62 -11.08 -55.98
CA ASN A 36 19.42 -10.77 -57.17
C ASN A 36 19.17 -9.32 -57.61
N ASN A 37 19.52 -8.37 -56.75
CA ASN A 37 19.52 -6.95 -57.08
C ASN A 37 20.75 -6.27 -56.43
N PRO A 38 21.69 -5.72 -57.22
CA PRO A 38 22.93 -5.14 -56.70
C PRO A 38 22.69 -3.88 -55.85
N ASN A 39 21.52 -3.26 -55.94
CA ASN A 39 21.14 -2.09 -55.14
C ASN A 39 20.42 -2.48 -53.84
N ALA A 40 20.18 -3.76 -53.57
CA ALA A 40 19.52 -4.19 -52.34
C ALA A 40 20.41 -3.91 -51.13
N VAL A 41 19.88 -3.14 -50.17
CA VAL A 41 20.53 -2.84 -48.90
C VAL A 41 19.82 -3.62 -47.79
N LEU A 42 20.57 -4.42 -47.04
CA LEU A 42 20.05 -5.11 -45.86
C LEU A 42 19.73 -4.09 -44.77
N VAL A 43 18.46 -3.99 -44.39
CA VAL A 43 17.99 -3.09 -43.33
C VAL A 43 18.08 -3.79 -41.99
N SER A 44 17.72 -5.07 -41.93
CA SER A 44 17.69 -5.81 -40.68
C SER A 44 17.75 -7.32 -40.91
N ASN A 45 18.46 -8.03 -40.04
CA ASN A 45 18.51 -9.50 -39.97
C ASN A 45 18.32 -9.91 -38.51
N LEU A 46 17.10 -10.31 -38.15
CA LEU A 46 16.69 -10.53 -36.77
C LEU A 46 16.39 -12.00 -36.55
N LEU A 47 16.98 -12.57 -35.49
CA LEU A 47 16.64 -13.87 -34.94
C LEU A 47 16.03 -13.66 -33.55
N PHE A 48 14.79 -14.09 -33.33
CA PHE A 48 14.10 -13.83 -32.07
C PHE A 48 13.05 -14.88 -31.71
N ASN A 49 12.79 -14.99 -30.41
CA ASN A 49 11.73 -15.83 -29.86
C ASN A 49 10.47 -15.00 -29.53
N ILE A 50 9.29 -15.59 -29.69
CA ILE A 50 8.00 -15.04 -29.23
C ILE A 50 7.30 -16.08 -28.36
N LYS A 51 6.95 -15.68 -27.12
CA LYS A 51 6.26 -16.51 -26.14
C LYS A 51 4.82 -16.86 -26.61
N PRO A 52 4.20 -17.91 -26.06
CA PRO A 52 2.80 -18.22 -26.31
C PRO A 52 1.87 -17.01 -26.14
N ASN A 53 0.89 -16.86 -27.03
CA ASN A 53 -0.09 -15.78 -27.04
C ASN A 53 0.49 -14.35 -26.91
N THR A 54 1.67 -14.10 -27.51
CA THR A 54 2.30 -12.77 -27.53
C THR A 54 2.69 -12.35 -28.94
N SER A 55 3.12 -11.09 -29.10
CA SER A 55 3.58 -10.54 -30.37
C SER A 55 4.85 -9.72 -30.18
N LYS A 56 5.64 -9.59 -31.24
CA LYS A 56 6.75 -8.62 -31.33
C LYS A 56 6.50 -7.63 -32.45
N TRP A 57 7.00 -6.42 -32.24
CA TRP A 57 6.91 -5.30 -33.17
C TRP A 57 8.31 -4.82 -33.53
N PHE A 58 8.54 -4.57 -34.81
CA PHE A 58 9.76 -3.95 -35.32
C PHE A 58 9.39 -2.73 -36.14
N TYR A 59 10.22 -1.68 -36.07
CA TYR A 59 9.92 -0.37 -36.62
C TYR A 59 11.07 0.09 -37.51
N PHE A 60 10.75 0.43 -38.75
CA PHE A 60 11.74 0.92 -39.72
C PHE A 60 11.16 2.07 -40.52
N LYS A 61 12.01 3.04 -40.83
CA LYS A 61 11.69 4.17 -41.69
C LYS A 61 12.21 3.91 -43.11
N PHE A 62 11.44 4.26 -44.12
CA PHE A 62 11.83 4.10 -45.52
C PHE A 62 11.65 5.40 -46.31
N ALA A 63 12.46 5.57 -47.35
CA ALA A 63 12.41 6.72 -48.24
C ALA A 63 11.33 6.54 -49.32
N PRO A 64 10.85 7.63 -49.97
CA PRO A 64 9.98 7.53 -51.14
C PRO A 64 10.67 6.75 -52.26
N GLY A 65 9.91 5.90 -52.95
CA GLY A 65 10.39 5.01 -54.02
C GLY A 65 11.08 3.73 -53.52
N ASP A 66 11.35 3.57 -52.21
CA ASP A 66 11.94 2.32 -51.72
C ASP A 66 11.01 1.13 -51.99
N THR A 67 11.54 0.08 -52.60
CA THR A 67 10.90 -1.25 -52.58
C THR A 67 11.42 -2.02 -51.36
N ILE A 68 10.54 -2.26 -50.40
CA ILE A 68 10.81 -3.04 -49.19
C ILE A 68 10.64 -4.51 -49.55
N VAL A 69 11.68 -5.32 -49.35
CA VAL A 69 11.65 -6.77 -49.58
C VAL A 69 11.70 -7.50 -48.25
N ILE A 70 10.69 -8.32 -47.98
CA ILE A 70 10.55 -9.06 -46.73
C ILE A 70 10.77 -10.55 -46.95
N ASN A 71 11.58 -11.13 -46.07
CA ASN A 71 11.74 -12.57 -45.95
C ASN A 71 11.60 -12.96 -44.47
N SER A 72 10.75 -13.93 -44.16
CA SER A 72 10.60 -14.43 -42.79
C SER A 72 10.25 -15.90 -42.76
N TRP A 73 10.75 -16.63 -41.76
CA TRP A 73 10.45 -18.04 -41.58
C TRP A 73 10.58 -18.47 -40.12
N THR A 74 9.97 -19.61 -39.82
CA THR A 74 10.05 -20.24 -38.50
C THR A 74 11.30 -21.10 -38.41
N ILE A 75 12.16 -20.85 -37.42
CA ILE A 75 13.34 -21.67 -37.10
C ILE A 75 12.95 -22.81 -36.15
N LYS A 76 12.08 -22.52 -35.18
CA LYS A 76 11.56 -23.51 -34.22
C LYS A 76 10.06 -23.30 -34.01
N GLY A 77 9.28 -24.37 -34.19
CA GLY A 77 7.82 -24.36 -34.17
C GLY A 77 7.23 -24.57 -35.57
N ASP A 78 5.90 -24.51 -35.67
CA ASP A 78 5.21 -25.00 -36.87
C ASP A 78 5.14 -23.95 -37.99
N ASN A 79 4.55 -22.80 -37.69
CA ASN A 79 4.28 -21.71 -38.61
C ASN A 79 4.35 -20.34 -37.93
N ILE A 80 4.50 -19.29 -38.74
CA ILE A 80 4.23 -17.92 -38.37
C ILE A 80 2.71 -17.81 -38.20
N SER A 81 2.24 -17.59 -36.96
CA SER A 81 0.81 -17.55 -36.70
C SER A 81 0.15 -16.37 -37.42
N ASN A 82 0.66 -15.15 -37.20
CA ASN A 82 0.26 -13.96 -37.94
C ASN A 82 1.48 -13.07 -38.22
N PHE A 83 1.51 -12.47 -39.40
CA PHE A 83 2.49 -11.49 -39.82
C PHE A 83 1.74 -10.30 -40.43
N ASN A 84 1.88 -9.12 -39.84
CA ASN A 84 1.25 -7.89 -40.32
C ASN A 84 2.30 -6.82 -40.57
N ILE A 85 2.12 -6.06 -41.64
CA ILE A 85 2.86 -4.84 -41.91
C ILE A 85 1.87 -3.69 -41.89
N LEU A 86 2.08 -2.73 -41.00
CA LEU A 86 1.30 -1.53 -40.90
C LEU A 86 2.17 -0.30 -41.17
N ARG A 87 1.69 0.60 -42.02
CA ARG A 87 2.23 1.95 -42.13
C ARG A 87 1.66 2.82 -41.00
N TRP A 88 2.54 3.49 -40.27
CA TRP A 88 2.16 4.41 -39.19
C TRP A 88 1.30 5.58 -39.73
N PRO A 89 0.23 6.01 -39.03
CA PRO A 89 -0.20 5.53 -37.73
C PRO A 89 -0.88 4.16 -37.75
N ASN A 90 -1.83 3.85 -38.63
CA ASN A 90 -2.59 2.58 -38.57
C ASN A 90 -3.10 2.05 -39.92
N SER A 91 -2.38 2.28 -41.03
CA SER A 91 -2.78 1.71 -42.33
C SER A 91 -2.19 0.31 -42.49
N GLU A 92 -3.00 -0.75 -42.55
CA GLU A 92 -2.52 -2.09 -42.88
C GLU A 92 -2.12 -2.16 -44.36
N ILE A 93 -0.94 -2.71 -44.63
CA ILE A 93 -0.36 -2.82 -45.97
C ILE A 93 -0.27 -4.28 -46.41
N PHE A 94 0.06 -5.17 -45.48
CA PHE A 94 0.18 -6.60 -45.73
C PHE A 94 -0.22 -7.38 -44.48
N SER A 95 -0.90 -8.50 -44.68
CA SER A 95 -1.32 -9.39 -43.61
C SER A 95 -1.36 -10.82 -44.12
N THR A 96 -0.78 -11.74 -43.36
CA THR A 96 -0.85 -13.16 -43.65
C THR A 96 -0.84 -13.96 -42.35
N SER A 97 -1.39 -15.16 -42.39
CA SER A 97 -1.55 -16.03 -41.23
C SER A 97 -1.25 -17.48 -41.56
N ALA A 98 -0.81 -18.22 -40.55
CA ALA A 98 -0.54 -19.66 -40.62
C ALA A 98 0.49 -20.09 -41.69
N VAL A 99 1.39 -19.19 -42.12
CA VAL A 99 2.41 -19.47 -43.13
C VAL A 99 3.73 -19.95 -42.52
N LYS A 100 4.40 -20.94 -43.12
CA LYS A 100 5.73 -21.37 -42.64
C LYS A 100 6.83 -20.37 -43.01
N ILE A 101 6.72 -19.79 -44.20
CA ILE A 101 7.74 -18.97 -44.85
C ILE A 101 7.05 -17.85 -45.64
N ILE A 102 7.62 -16.65 -45.58
CA ILE A 102 7.37 -15.49 -46.44
C ILE A 102 8.65 -15.26 -47.25
N ARG A 103 8.57 -15.27 -48.58
CA ARG A 103 9.73 -15.12 -49.48
C ARG A 103 9.51 -13.97 -50.44
N ASN A 104 10.47 -13.06 -50.46
CA ASN A 104 10.56 -11.96 -51.42
C ASN A 104 9.25 -11.17 -51.55
N GLU A 105 8.53 -10.98 -50.44
CA GLU A 105 7.34 -10.13 -50.42
C GLU A 105 7.76 -8.68 -50.63
N ARG A 106 7.07 -7.94 -51.51
CA ARG A 106 7.50 -6.63 -51.99
C ARG A 106 6.45 -5.57 -51.74
N ILE A 107 6.85 -4.52 -51.04
CA ILE A 107 6.02 -3.33 -50.81
C ILE A 107 6.73 -2.11 -51.37
N VAL A 108 6.07 -1.37 -52.25
CA VAL A 108 6.56 -0.08 -52.75
C VAL A 108 6.14 1.02 -51.77
N ASN A 109 7.09 1.87 -51.37
CA ASN A 109 6.84 2.96 -50.44
C ASN A 109 6.78 4.31 -51.17
N GLU A 110 5.62 4.94 -51.22
CA GLU A 110 5.39 6.17 -51.99
C GLU A 110 5.92 7.45 -51.32
N ARG A 111 6.16 7.43 -50.01
CA ARG A 111 6.52 8.62 -49.22
C ARG A 111 7.40 8.27 -48.03
N ILE A 112 8.06 9.25 -47.41
CA ILE A 112 8.76 8.98 -46.15
C ILE A 112 7.74 8.48 -45.13
N ALA A 113 7.93 7.25 -44.67
CA ALA A 113 6.97 6.59 -43.79
C ALA A 113 7.65 5.58 -42.88
N ILE A 114 7.00 5.35 -41.74
CA ILE A 114 7.42 4.36 -40.76
C ILE A 114 6.53 3.14 -40.90
N TYR A 115 7.15 1.98 -41.03
CA TYR A 115 6.48 0.69 -41.14
C TYR A 115 6.70 -0.10 -39.85
N ARG A 116 5.64 -0.76 -39.42
CA ARG A 116 5.58 -1.61 -38.23
C ARG A 116 5.33 -3.05 -38.65
N PHE A 117 6.29 -3.90 -38.36
CA PHE A 117 6.23 -5.33 -38.64
C PHE A 117 5.81 -6.05 -37.37
N LYS A 118 4.60 -6.59 -37.35
CA LYS A 118 4.06 -7.37 -36.25
C LYS A 118 4.19 -8.85 -36.58
N ILE A 119 4.76 -9.61 -35.66
CA ILE A 119 4.75 -11.06 -35.73
C ILE A 119 4.11 -11.57 -34.45
N SER A 120 3.12 -12.43 -34.58
CA SER A 120 2.39 -13.00 -33.46
C SER A 120 2.66 -14.50 -33.34
N ASN A 121 2.67 -14.99 -32.11
CA ASN A 121 2.59 -16.39 -31.79
C ASN A 121 1.26 -16.63 -31.07
N THR A 122 0.31 -17.27 -31.76
CA THR A 122 -1.00 -17.63 -31.21
C THR A 122 -1.03 -19.02 -30.57
N SER A 123 0.10 -19.72 -30.52
CA SER A 123 0.22 -20.98 -29.77
C SER A 123 -0.09 -20.74 -28.30
N LEU A 124 -0.75 -21.70 -27.67
CA LEU A 124 -1.09 -21.66 -26.24
C LEU A 124 0.08 -22.06 -25.35
N PHE A 125 0.97 -22.94 -25.84
CA PHE A 125 1.97 -23.59 -24.99
C PHE A 125 3.41 -23.47 -25.49
N SER A 126 3.61 -23.28 -26.80
CA SER A 126 4.95 -23.30 -27.39
C SER A 126 5.49 -21.91 -27.68
N THR A 127 6.72 -21.63 -27.21
CA THR A 127 7.52 -20.50 -27.69
C THR A 127 8.04 -20.85 -29.09
N LYS A 128 7.91 -19.91 -30.03
CA LYS A 128 8.38 -20.06 -31.41
C LYS A 128 9.59 -19.16 -31.66
N MET A 129 10.54 -19.64 -32.46
CA MET A 129 11.72 -18.88 -32.91
C MET A 129 11.54 -18.53 -34.39
N TYR A 130 11.76 -17.27 -34.72
CA TYR A 130 11.60 -16.75 -36.08
C TYR A 130 12.87 -16.04 -36.54
N LYS A 131 13.08 -16.05 -37.85
CA LYS A 131 14.04 -15.18 -38.54
C LYS A 131 13.27 -14.18 -39.41
N LEU A 132 13.64 -12.91 -39.35
CA LEU A 132 13.09 -11.82 -40.15
C LEU A 132 14.24 -11.07 -40.82
N MET A 133 14.23 -11.04 -42.14
CA MET A 133 15.14 -10.27 -42.95
C MET A 133 14.36 -9.22 -43.74
N ILE A 134 14.83 -7.99 -43.66
CA ILE A 134 14.22 -6.85 -44.36
C ILE A 134 15.32 -6.21 -45.19
N TYR A 135 15.02 -6.02 -46.47
CA TYR A 135 15.86 -5.29 -47.39
C TYR A 135 15.09 -4.10 -47.95
N ARG A 136 15.84 -3.11 -48.42
CA ARG A 136 15.31 -2.02 -49.25
C ARG A 136 16.05 -1.98 -50.56
N ILE A 137 15.33 -1.76 -51.64
CA ILE A 137 15.88 -1.47 -52.96
C ILE A 137 15.49 -0.02 -53.25
N PRO A 138 16.41 0.95 -53.10
CA PRO A 138 16.11 2.35 -53.35
C PRO A 138 15.91 2.59 -54.85
N GLU A 139 14.82 3.26 -55.21
CA GLU A 139 14.60 3.71 -56.59
C GLU A 139 15.59 4.82 -56.98
N TYR A 140 15.88 5.73 -56.04
CA TYR A 140 16.75 6.88 -56.26
C TYR A 140 18.12 6.72 -55.58
N LYS A 141 19.20 7.00 -56.32
CA LYS A 141 20.57 6.99 -55.79
C LYS A 141 20.76 7.90 -54.57
N ALA A 142 20.04 9.02 -54.52
CA ALA A 142 20.07 9.96 -53.40
C ALA A 142 19.68 9.31 -52.06
N PHE A 143 18.85 8.27 -52.07
CA PHE A 143 18.41 7.56 -50.87
C PHE A 143 19.21 6.29 -50.56
N ALA A 144 20.29 5.99 -51.30
CA ALA A 144 21.11 4.80 -51.06
C ALA A 144 21.62 4.70 -49.61
N ARG A 145 21.86 5.85 -48.95
CA ARG A 145 22.30 5.95 -47.54
C ARG A 145 21.22 6.47 -46.58
N PHE A 146 19.94 6.40 -46.95
CA PHE A 146 18.85 6.84 -46.08
C PHE A 146 18.84 6.05 -44.75
N ASN A 147 18.75 6.78 -43.64
CA ASN A 147 18.74 6.21 -42.30
C ASN A 147 17.36 5.62 -41.98
N THR A 148 17.31 4.30 -41.81
CA THR A 148 16.08 3.53 -41.55
C THR A 148 15.73 3.43 -40.05
N THR A 149 16.57 3.94 -39.16
CA THR A 149 16.33 3.94 -37.71
C THR A 149 15.18 4.89 -37.35
N VAL A 150 14.26 4.41 -36.52
CA VAL A 150 13.16 5.20 -35.97
C VAL A 150 13.57 5.81 -34.63
N TYR A 151 13.52 7.13 -34.52
CA TYR A 151 13.66 7.85 -33.26
C TYR A 151 12.28 8.03 -32.62
N TRP A 152 12.23 8.10 -31.29
CA TRP A 152 10.98 8.17 -30.54
C TRP A 152 10.94 9.42 -29.69
N ASP A 153 9.85 10.18 -29.82
CA ASP A 153 9.53 11.28 -28.92
C ASP A 153 8.66 10.77 -27.77
N THR A 154 8.98 11.24 -26.56
CA THR A 154 8.16 10.99 -25.37
C THR A 154 7.21 12.16 -25.19
N LEU A 155 5.91 11.90 -25.30
CA LEU A 155 4.85 12.86 -25.01
C LEU A 155 4.19 12.50 -23.66
N TYR A 156 3.72 13.51 -22.95
CA TYR A 156 2.99 13.37 -21.70
C TYR A 156 1.58 13.92 -21.90
N ASP A 157 0.60 13.02 -21.91
CA ASP A 157 -0.80 13.38 -22.01
C ASP A 157 -1.37 13.47 -20.59
N THR A 158 -1.98 14.61 -20.24
CA THR A 158 -2.66 14.77 -18.95
C THR A 158 -4.14 14.48 -19.15
N THR A 159 -4.64 13.47 -18.45
CA THR A 159 -6.06 13.14 -18.39
C THR A 159 -6.56 13.40 -16.97
N PHE A 160 -7.80 13.83 -16.81
CA PHE A 160 -8.37 14.02 -15.48
C PHE A 160 -9.22 12.81 -15.12
N VAL A 161 -9.06 12.31 -13.89
CA VAL A 161 -9.88 11.22 -13.37
C VAL A 161 -10.50 11.65 -12.05
N THR A 162 -11.75 11.28 -11.84
CA THR A 162 -12.42 11.50 -10.56
C THR A 162 -12.01 10.40 -9.59
N GLN A 163 -11.52 10.80 -8.42
CA GLN A 163 -11.16 9.91 -7.33
C GLN A 163 -12.09 10.19 -6.15
N LYS A 164 -12.54 9.12 -5.50
CA LYS A 164 -13.36 9.18 -4.30
C LYS A 164 -12.44 9.17 -3.08
N GLU A 165 -12.56 10.17 -2.22
CA GLU A 165 -11.79 10.29 -0.97
C GLU A 165 -12.73 10.48 0.22
N SER A 166 -12.31 10.02 1.40
CA SER A 166 -13.05 10.20 2.65
C SER A 166 -12.53 11.42 3.41
N VAL A 167 -13.40 12.39 3.69
CA VAL A 167 -13.06 13.62 4.41
C VAL A 167 -13.76 13.62 5.75
N LEU A 168 -13.04 14.00 6.81
CA LEU A 168 -13.63 14.18 8.15
C LEU A 168 -14.48 15.46 8.13
N VAL A 169 -15.79 15.33 8.36
CA VAL A 169 -16.73 16.46 8.30
C VAL A 169 -17.10 16.96 9.68
N SER A 170 -17.27 16.07 10.65
CA SER A 170 -17.57 16.44 12.03
C SER A 170 -17.07 15.40 13.02
N VAL A 171 -17.05 15.78 14.30
CA VAL A 171 -16.75 14.88 15.41
C VAL A 171 -17.82 15.08 16.48
N ASP A 172 -18.61 14.05 16.73
CA ASP A 172 -19.55 14.01 17.85
C ASP A 172 -18.85 13.53 19.12
N THR A 173 -19.45 13.74 20.29
CA THR A 173 -18.90 13.25 21.56
C THR A 173 -19.89 12.38 22.32
N ALA A 174 -19.41 11.28 22.87
CA ALA A 174 -20.19 10.41 23.75
C ALA A 174 -19.44 10.12 25.04
N ILE A 175 -20.17 9.79 26.11
CA ILE A 175 -19.59 9.34 27.37
C ILE A 175 -19.76 7.84 27.48
N GLU A 176 -18.65 7.12 27.60
CA GLU A 176 -18.62 5.66 27.78
C GLU A 176 -18.21 5.28 29.20
N LYS A 177 -18.90 4.28 29.76
CA LYS A 177 -18.52 3.69 31.05
C LYS A 177 -17.40 2.69 30.84
N VAL A 178 -16.19 3.04 31.30
CA VAL A 178 -14.99 2.20 31.15
C VAL A 178 -14.89 1.18 32.30
N LEU A 179 -15.19 1.61 33.52
CA LEU A 179 -15.06 0.78 34.71
C LEU A 179 -16.11 1.15 35.75
N ASP A 180 -16.77 0.16 36.34
CA ASP A 180 -17.49 0.28 37.62
C ASP A 180 -17.28 -1.04 38.38
N SER A 181 -16.29 -1.04 39.28
CA SER A 181 -15.86 -2.26 39.97
C SER A 181 -15.67 -2.00 41.47
N LYS A 182 -15.80 -3.06 42.26
CA LYS A 182 -15.59 -3.06 43.71
C LYS A 182 -14.61 -4.16 44.08
N ILE A 183 -13.69 -3.87 45.00
CA ILE A 183 -12.70 -4.81 45.51
C ILE A 183 -12.72 -4.79 47.03
N GLU A 184 -12.85 -5.96 47.65
CA GLU A 184 -12.60 -6.11 49.08
C GLU A 184 -11.10 -6.09 49.36
N MET A 185 -10.69 -5.22 50.27
CA MET A 185 -9.30 -4.98 50.61
C MET A 185 -9.06 -5.26 52.10
N PRO A 186 -8.53 -6.44 52.47
CA PRO A 186 -8.06 -6.69 53.83
C PRO A 186 -6.91 -5.76 54.21
N TYR A 187 -6.71 -5.54 55.51
CA TYR A 187 -5.64 -4.69 56.02
C TYR A 187 -4.26 -5.08 55.46
N MET A 188 -3.48 -4.09 55.02
CA MET A 188 -2.14 -4.24 54.45
C MET A 188 -2.04 -5.11 53.20
N LYS A 189 -3.16 -5.49 52.58
CA LYS A 189 -3.15 -6.18 51.29
C LYS A 189 -3.04 -5.19 50.14
N LYS A 190 -2.36 -5.66 49.09
CA LYS A 190 -2.22 -5.00 47.79
C LYS A 190 -3.10 -5.74 46.77
N SER A 191 -3.67 -5.00 45.83
CA SER A 191 -4.39 -5.54 44.69
C SER A 191 -4.25 -4.60 43.50
N TYR A 192 -4.66 -5.03 42.32
CA TYR A 192 -4.76 -4.18 41.14
C TYR A 192 -5.91 -4.59 40.24
N ILE A 193 -6.35 -3.67 39.38
CA ILE A 193 -7.30 -3.93 38.29
C ILE A 193 -6.77 -3.34 36.99
N GLU A 194 -7.03 -4.05 35.89
CA GLU A 194 -6.73 -3.59 34.54
C GLU A 194 -7.89 -2.73 34.00
N VAL A 195 -7.54 -1.66 33.28
CA VAL A 195 -8.46 -0.72 32.66
C VAL A 195 -8.06 -0.55 31.20
N ASN A 196 -9.03 -0.69 30.30
CA ASN A 196 -8.84 -0.52 28.86
C ASN A 196 -9.64 0.71 28.39
N LEU A 197 -8.93 1.74 27.92
CA LEU A 197 -9.57 2.93 27.37
C LEU A 197 -10.03 2.68 25.92
N PRO A 198 -11.23 3.16 25.54
CA PRO A 198 -11.69 3.10 24.17
C PRO A 198 -10.82 3.98 23.25
N LYS A 199 -10.84 3.66 21.95
CA LYS A 199 -10.20 4.52 20.94
C LYS A 199 -10.88 5.88 20.89
N ASN A 200 -10.15 6.89 20.42
CA ASN A 200 -10.64 8.27 20.32
C ASN A 200 -11.10 8.86 21.66
N THR A 201 -10.61 8.37 22.81
CA THR A 201 -10.86 9.05 24.09
C THR A 201 -10.22 10.44 24.05
N LEU A 202 -10.99 11.47 24.37
CA LEU A 202 -10.53 12.86 24.46
C LEU A 202 -9.97 13.16 25.85
N PHE A 203 -10.62 12.59 26.88
CA PHE A 203 -10.14 12.51 28.26
C PHE A 203 -11.02 11.52 29.02
N TRP A 204 -10.61 11.13 30.22
CA TRP A 204 -11.45 10.34 31.10
C TRP A 204 -11.49 10.95 32.50
N VAL A 205 -12.55 10.63 33.22
CA VAL A 205 -12.73 11.01 34.62
C VAL A 205 -12.82 9.76 35.47
N TYR A 206 -12.33 9.87 36.69
CA TYR A 206 -12.40 8.77 37.65
C TYR A 206 -12.99 9.23 38.97
N TRP A 207 -13.51 8.25 39.70
CA TRP A 207 -13.81 8.36 41.11
C TRP A 207 -13.36 7.07 41.81
N ILE A 208 -12.69 7.21 42.94
CA ILE A 208 -12.23 6.12 43.78
C ILE A 208 -12.66 6.42 45.21
N GLY A 209 -13.17 5.44 45.93
CA GLY A 209 -13.43 5.61 47.35
C GLY A 209 -13.59 4.31 48.12
N ALA A 210 -13.23 4.38 49.39
CA ALA A 210 -13.32 3.28 50.34
C ALA A 210 -14.60 3.39 51.19
N PHE A 211 -15.23 2.24 51.41
CA PHE A 211 -16.43 2.07 52.21
C PHE A 211 -16.24 0.93 53.20
N GLY A 212 -16.65 1.14 54.46
CA GLY A 212 -16.64 0.07 55.46
C GLY A 212 -17.67 -1.01 55.10
N THR A 213 -17.27 -2.28 55.22
CA THR A 213 -18.06 -3.46 54.81
C THR A 213 -19.39 -3.66 55.56
N GLY A 214 -19.65 -2.89 56.62
CA GLY A 214 -20.88 -2.96 57.43
C GLY A 214 -21.95 -1.90 57.14
N ASN A 215 -21.71 -0.95 56.23
CA ASN A 215 -22.65 0.13 55.96
C ASN A 215 -23.78 -0.29 55.00
N LYS A 216 -24.91 -0.76 55.55
CA LYS A 216 -26.17 -1.06 54.81
C LYS A 216 -26.77 0.13 54.04
N ASN A 217 -26.23 1.34 54.21
CA ASN A 217 -26.64 2.53 53.46
C ASN A 217 -26.05 2.62 52.05
N GLU A 218 -25.13 1.72 51.69
CA GLU A 218 -24.54 1.65 50.34
C GLU A 218 -25.56 1.21 49.26
N SER A 219 -26.63 0.54 49.68
CA SER A 219 -27.70 0.04 48.80
C SER A 219 -28.71 1.10 48.37
N ARG A 220 -28.70 2.31 48.97
CA ARG A 220 -29.61 3.41 48.60
C ARG A 220 -29.05 4.36 47.53
N SER A 221 -27.75 4.27 47.22
CA SER A 221 -27.19 4.85 46.01
C SER A 221 -27.21 3.79 44.91
N THR A 222 -28.36 3.67 44.26
CA THR A 222 -28.57 2.98 42.99
C THR A 222 -27.43 3.28 41.99
N GLU A 223 -27.29 2.46 40.95
CA GLU A 223 -26.27 2.61 39.89
C GLU A 223 -26.05 4.07 39.42
N ASP A 224 -27.09 4.90 39.48
CA ASP A 224 -27.11 6.33 39.14
C ASP A 224 -26.45 7.29 40.15
N GLY A 225 -26.40 6.97 41.44
CA GLY A 225 -26.08 7.94 42.51
C GLY A 225 -24.69 8.59 42.42
N LEU A 226 -23.74 7.92 41.77
CA LEU A 226 -22.41 8.47 41.48
C LEU A 226 -22.12 8.65 39.98
N ASN A 227 -22.89 7.99 39.11
CA ASN A 227 -22.75 8.18 37.66
C ASN A 227 -23.21 9.58 37.26
N ILE A 228 -24.27 10.10 37.87
CA ILE A 228 -24.78 11.45 37.58
C ILE A 228 -23.76 12.53 38.00
N PRO A 229 -23.20 12.54 39.23
CA PRO A 229 -22.14 13.48 39.59
C PRO A 229 -20.87 13.35 38.73
N LEU A 230 -20.38 12.13 38.48
CA LEU A 230 -19.15 11.92 37.71
C LEU A 230 -19.33 12.33 36.23
N ARG A 231 -20.49 12.04 35.63
CA ARG A 231 -20.86 12.50 34.29
C ARG A 231 -21.02 14.02 34.24
N SER A 232 -21.65 14.61 35.26
CA SER A 232 -21.79 16.07 35.36
C SER A 232 -20.43 16.76 35.50
N PHE A 233 -19.49 16.14 36.22
CA PHE A 233 -18.11 16.61 36.33
C PHE A 233 -17.37 16.49 34.99
N ALA A 234 -17.50 15.35 34.29
CA ALA A 234 -16.91 15.16 32.95
C ALA A 234 -17.40 16.22 31.96
N LEU A 235 -18.69 16.58 32.02
CA LEU A 235 -19.30 17.61 31.19
C LEU A 235 -19.05 19.05 31.68
N GLY A 236 -18.26 19.24 32.74
CA GLY A 236 -17.98 20.56 33.32
C GLY A 236 -19.18 21.25 33.98
N LYS A 237 -20.30 20.55 34.19
CA LYS A 237 -21.52 21.09 34.82
C LYS A 237 -21.35 21.32 36.32
N ILE A 238 -20.47 20.57 36.96
CA ILE A 238 -20.08 20.76 38.36
C ILE A 238 -18.55 20.80 38.48
N LYS A 239 -18.03 21.63 39.39
CA LYS A 239 -16.58 21.76 39.63
C LYS A 239 -16.03 20.75 40.65
N LYS A 240 -16.90 20.21 41.49
CA LYS A 240 -16.53 19.34 42.62
C LYS A 240 -17.59 18.26 42.84
N ILE A 241 -17.11 17.04 43.10
CA ILE A 241 -17.95 15.92 43.53
C ILE A 241 -17.93 15.89 45.06
N VAL A 242 -19.09 16.04 45.70
CA VAL A 242 -19.22 15.95 47.16
C VAL A 242 -19.17 14.47 47.55
N GLY A 243 -18.02 14.01 48.06
CA GLY A 243 -17.83 12.64 48.51
C GLY A 243 -18.27 12.43 49.96
N ASN A 244 -19.12 11.43 50.20
CA ASN A 244 -19.48 10.96 51.55
C ASN A 244 -18.46 9.91 52.05
N GLY A 245 -17.17 10.23 51.99
CA GLY A 245 -16.12 9.33 52.45
C GLY A 245 -16.20 9.09 53.96
N ARG A 246 -16.80 7.98 54.38
CA ARG A 246 -16.82 7.51 55.79
C ARG A 246 -16.01 6.20 55.98
N GLY A 247 -15.30 5.74 54.95
CA GLY A 247 -14.46 4.54 54.98
C GLY A 247 -13.05 4.81 55.51
N ALA A 248 -12.21 3.78 55.47
CA ALA A 248 -10.80 3.96 55.83
C ALA A 248 -9.94 4.55 54.71
N THR A 249 -8.69 4.84 55.05
CA THR A 249 -7.71 5.40 54.12
C THR A 249 -7.08 4.32 53.25
N ILE A 250 -7.06 4.56 51.95
CA ILE A 250 -6.40 3.71 50.95
C ILE A 250 -5.28 4.48 50.26
N ASP A 251 -4.32 3.74 49.74
CA ASP A 251 -3.37 4.25 48.76
C ASP A 251 -3.73 3.68 47.39
N TYR A 252 -3.71 4.51 46.35
CA TYR A 252 -3.91 4.05 44.98
C TYR A 252 -2.89 4.67 44.02
N TYR A 253 -2.62 3.94 42.94
CA TYR A 253 -1.63 4.29 41.93
C TYR A 253 -2.14 3.90 40.54
N PHE A 254 -2.12 4.85 39.60
CA PHE A 254 -2.34 4.55 38.19
C PHE A 254 -1.01 4.25 37.51
N ILE A 255 -0.91 3.07 36.91
CA ILE A 255 0.33 2.47 36.44
C ILE A 255 0.16 2.08 34.97
N LYS A 256 1.09 2.49 34.10
CA LYS A 256 0.98 2.27 32.65
C LYS A 256 1.48 0.89 32.19
N ARG A 257 2.50 0.32 32.85
CA ARG A 257 3.18 -0.92 32.40
C ARG A 257 2.97 -2.04 33.41
N GLN A 258 2.83 -3.27 32.92
CA GLN A 258 2.72 -4.46 33.77
C GLN A 258 3.90 -4.61 34.74
N ARG A 259 5.13 -4.34 34.29
CA ARG A 259 6.32 -4.42 35.15
C ARG A 259 6.20 -3.57 36.41
N ASP A 260 5.73 -2.33 36.29
CA ASP A 260 5.58 -1.43 37.43
C ASP A 260 4.48 -1.93 38.40
N VAL A 261 3.50 -2.71 37.91
CA VAL A 261 2.52 -3.41 38.77
C VAL A 261 3.21 -4.53 39.53
N ASP A 262 4.05 -5.32 38.88
CA ASP A 262 4.79 -6.42 39.50
C ASP A 262 5.74 -5.89 40.60
N ASP A 263 6.38 -4.75 40.34
CA ASP A 263 7.22 -4.01 41.29
C ASP A 263 6.39 -3.49 42.48
N PHE A 264 5.23 -2.88 42.21
CA PHE A 264 4.29 -2.47 43.27
C PHE A 264 3.88 -3.65 44.16
N MET A 265 3.53 -4.80 43.56
CA MET A 265 3.12 -5.99 44.31
C MET A 265 4.27 -6.50 45.19
N SER A 266 5.50 -6.50 44.65
CA SER A 266 6.72 -6.93 45.35
C SER A 266 7.22 -5.92 46.40
N GLY A 267 6.72 -4.67 46.37
CA GLY A 267 7.17 -3.61 47.28
C GLY A 267 8.50 -2.98 46.86
N LEU A 268 8.84 -3.09 45.58
CA LEU A 268 9.95 -2.40 44.95
C LEU A 268 9.51 -1.00 44.48
N ASP A 269 10.47 -0.19 44.04
CA ASP A 269 10.18 1.11 43.42
C ASP A 269 9.49 0.91 42.06
N PHE A 270 8.46 1.70 41.79
CA PHE A 270 7.66 1.61 40.57
C PHE A 270 7.22 3.00 40.09
N TYR A 271 6.88 3.10 38.81
CA TYR A 271 6.35 4.33 38.24
C TYR A 271 4.82 4.37 38.25
N SER A 272 4.26 5.50 38.70
CA SER A 272 2.83 5.81 38.58
C SER A 272 2.64 7.21 38.00
N PHE A 273 1.66 7.39 37.13
CA PHE A 273 1.35 8.69 36.52
C PHE A 273 0.30 9.48 37.30
N LYS A 274 -0.40 8.82 38.23
CA LYS A 274 -1.29 9.43 39.22
C LYS A 274 -1.29 8.58 40.48
N LYS A 275 -1.36 9.21 41.65
CA LYS A 275 -1.49 8.53 42.93
C LYS A 275 -2.32 9.33 43.92
N GLY A 276 -2.80 8.65 44.96
CA GLY A 276 -3.34 9.23 46.18
C GLY A 276 -2.92 8.34 47.34
N ILE A 277 -2.43 8.95 48.42
CA ILE A 277 -1.91 8.25 49.60
C ILE A 277 -2.75 8.69 50.79
N GLY A 278 -3.22 7.74 51.59
CA GLY A 278 -4.00 8.01 52.79
C GLY A 278 -5.37 8.65 52.51
N ILE A 279 -5.98 8.37 51.35
CA ILE A 279 -7.24 9.02 50.93
C ILE A 279 -8.45 8.14 51.26
N VAL A 280 -9.58 8.76 51.62
CA VAL A 280 -10.86 8.05 51.76
C VAL A 280 -11.62 8.02 50.44
N SER A 281 -11.54 9.11 49.68
CA SER A 281 -12.06 9.20 48.31
C SER A 281 -11.24 10.21 47.51
N ASP A 282 -11.10 9.98 46.22
CA ASP A 282 -10.50 10.91 45.27
C ASP A 282 -11.23 10.85 43.93
N TYR A 283 -11.19 11.94 43.16
CA TYR A 283 -11.76 12.02 41.82
C TYR A 283 -10.95 13.01 40.99
N GLY A 284 -11.00 12.85 39.67
CA GLY A 284 -10.25 13.74 38.80
C GLY A 284 -10.52 13.52 37.34
N LYS A 285 -10.07 14.50 36.54
CA LYS A 285 -9.98 14.42 35.08
C LYS A 285 -8.54 14.06 34.72
N ILE A 286 -8.38 13.14 33.79
CA ILE A 286 -7.09 12.68 33.28
C ILE A 286 -7.08 12.88 31.76
N GLU A 287 -6.07 13.60 31.29
CA GLU A 287 -5.87 13.92 29.87
C GLU A 287 -4.84 12.99 29.21
N GLU A 288 -4.07 12.23 29.99
CA GLU A 288 -3.21 11.17 29.48
C GLU A 288 -3.09 10.01 30.48
N PRO A 289 -3.09 8.74 30.01
CA PRO A 289 -3.20 8.30 28.61
C PRO A 289 -4.63 8.41 28.06
N LEU A 290 -4.76 8.52 26.73
CA LEU A 290 -6.03 8.59 25.99
C LEU A 290 -6.41 7.30 25.26
N GLU A 291 -5.56 6.29 25.27
CA GLU A 291 -5.89 5.00 24.66
C GLU A 291 -5.05 3.88 25.27
N GLY A 292 -5.52 2.66 25.05
CA GLY A 292 -4.84 1.46 25.48
C GLY A 292 -5.08 1.14 26.95
N ARG A 293 -4.19 0.31 27.49
CA ARG A 293 -4.36 -0.29 28.81
C ARG A 293 -3.53 0.39 29.88
N PHE A 294 -4.06 0.45 31.09
CA PHE A 294 -3.34 0.81 32.30
C PHE A 294 -3.92 0.04 33.49
N PHE A 295 -3.29 0.18 34.66
CA PHE A 295 -3.65 -0.53 35.87
C PHE A 295 -3.91 0.44 37.00
N ILE A 296 -4.85 0.10 37.87
CA ILE A 296 -5.07 0.78 39.14
C ILE A 296 -4.63 -0.15 40.25
N ALA A 297 -3.47 0.11 40.82
CA ALA A 297 -2.96 -0.56 41.99
C ALA A 297 -3.53 0.09 43.26
N VAL A 298 -3.91 -0.71 44.24
CA VAL A 298 -4.50 -0.25 45.50
C VAL A 298 -3.90 -1.00 46.69
N LYS A 299 -3.69 -0.29 47.80
CA LYS A 299 -3.26 -0.82 49.09
C LYS A 299 -4.18 -0.31 50.18
N ASN A 300 -4.64 -1.21 51.06
CA ASN A 300 -5.34 -0.80 52.27
C ASN A 300 -4.32 -0.36 53.33
N SER A 301 -4.31 0.93 53.62
CA SER A 301 -3.40 1.59 54.57
C SER A 301 -4.13 2.02 55.85
N ASP A 302 -5.29 1.42 56.17
CA ASP A 302 -6.07 1.73 57.35
C ASP A 302 -5.36 1.33 58.64
N PHE A 303 -4.93 2.32 59.43
CA PHE A 303 -4.33 2.09 60.75
C PHE A 303 -5.25 1.34 61.72
N LYS A 304 -6.59 1.37 61.52
CA LYS A 304 -7.57 0.65 62.35
C LYS A 304 -7.71 -0.83 62.01
N LYS A 305 -6.90 -1.36 61.08
CA LYS A 305 -6.86 -2.77 60.67
C LYS A 305 -8.20 -3.31 60.15
N ARG A 306 -9.05 -2.45 59.57
CA ARG A 306 -10.36 -2.87 59.05
C ARG A 306 -10.26 -3.38 57.62
N ARG A 307 -11.21 -4.24 57.25
CA ARG A 307 -11.48 -4.59 55.86
C ARG A 307 -12.33 -3.48 55.25
N GLU A 308 -11.96 -3.04 54.05
CA GLU A 308 -12.68 -2.00 53.33
C GLU A 308 -13.08 -2.51 51.95
N MET A 309 -14.19 -2.00 51.43
CA MET A 309 -14.57 -2.19 50.04
C MET A 309 -14.20 -0.92 49.27
N VAL A 310 -13.32 -1.06 48.28
CA VAL A 310 -12.91 0.05 47.42
C VAL A 310 -13.68 -0.03 46.12
N ARG A 311 -14.37 1.05 45.75
CA ARG A 311 -15.06 1.17 44.47
C ARG A 311 -14.30 2.08 43.53
N PHE A 312 -14.22 1.66 42.28
CA PHE A 312 -13.58 2.38 41.19
C PHE A 312 -14.64 2.66 40.12
N LYS A 313 -14.74 3.92 39.69
CA LYS A 313 -15.56 4.32 38.55
C LYS A 313 -14.73 5.11 37.56
N ILE A 314 -14.80 4.77 36.28
CA ILE A 314 -14.14 5.50 35.20
C ILE A 314 -15.13 5.70 34.06
N LEU A 315 -15.22 6.96 33.60
CA LEU A 315 -15.95 7.34 32.39
C LEU A 315 -14.98 7.98 31.39
N ALA A 316 -15.04 7.60 30.12
CA ALA A 316 -14.29 8.21 29.04
C ALA A 316 -15.21 9.11 28.20
N LEU A 317 -14.76 10.31 27.86
CA LEU A 317 -15.37 11.11 26.80
C LEU A 317 -14.70 10.70 25.49
N VAL A 318 -15.45 10.13 24.54
CA VAL A 318 -14.94 9.65 23.26
C VAL A 318 -15.42 10.53 22.11
N GLY A 319 -14.53 10.78 21.14
CA GLY A 319 -14.86 11.42 19.87
C GLY A 319 -15.33 10.39 18.85
N ILE A 320 -16.48 10.65 18.23
CA ILE A 320 -17.08 9.84 17.16
C ILE A 320 -16.90 10.61 15.85
N PRO A 321 -15.87 10.30 15.05
CA PRO A 321 -15.62 11.00 13.80
C PRO A 321 -16.62 10.59 12.72
N HIS A 322 -17.21 11.58 12.04
CA HIS A 322 -18.09 11.38 10.89
C HIS A 322 -17.35 11.76 9.60
N TYR A 323 -17.31 10.82 8.67
CA TYR A 323 -16.67 11.00 7.37
C TYR A 323 -17.72 11.02 6.26
N GLU A 324 -17.53 11.92 5.30
CA GLU A 324 -18.27 11.92 4.05
C GLU A 324 -17.33 11.64 2.89
N TYR A 325 -17.91 11.22 1.76
CA TYR A 325 -17.15 11.00 0.55
C TYR A 325 -17.21 12.23 -0.33
N ASP A 326 -16.03 12.70 -0.72
CA ASP A 326 -15.87 13.73 -1.72
C ASP A 326 -15.27 13.14 -3.00
N TYR A 327 -15.60 13.76 -4.13
CA TYR A 327 -15.15 13.35 -5.46
C TYR A 327 -14.23 14.43 -6.01
N ILE A 328 -12.94 14.23 -5.84
CA ILE A 328 -11.94 15.16 -6.34
C ILE A 328 -11.48 14.78 -7.73
N THR A 329 -11.22 15.78 -8.56
CA THR A 329 -10.67 15.57 -9.90
C THR A 329 -9.15 15.66 -9.84
N VAL A 330 -8.47 14.54 -10.06
CA VAL A 330 -7.01 14.46 -10.00
C VAL A 330 -6.40 14.28 -11.40
N PRO A 331 -5.29 14.98 -11.70
CA PRO A 331 -4.59 14.79 -12.96
C PRO A 331 -3.87 13.44 -12.95
N ARG A 332 -4.08 12.68 -14.02
CA ARG A 332 -3.39 11.44 -14.34
C ARG A 332 -2.58 11.62 -15.61
N VAL A 333 -1.27 11.71 -15.44
CA VAL A 333 -0.31 11.83 -16.53
C VAL A 333 -0.04 10.45 -17.12
N ARG A 334 -0.23 10.31 -18.43
CA ARG A 334 0.12 9.11 -19.19
C ARG A 334 1.26 9.43 -20.15
N ARG A 335 2.28 8.59 -20.12
CA ARG A 335 3.39 8.65 -21.08
C ARG A 335 2.98 7.95 -22.36
N ARG A 336 3.15 8.61 -23.51
CA ARG A 336 2.95 8.06 -24.85
C ARG A 336 4.23 8.21 -25.66
N PHE A 337 4.61 7.15 -26.37
CA PHE A 337 5.73 7.18 -27.31
C PHE A 337 5.20 7.36 -28.73
N VAL A 338 5.70 8.37 -29.44
CA VAL A 338 5.33 8.64 -30.82
C VAL A 338 6.61 8.61 -31.66
N PRO A 339 6.63 7.90 -32.79
CA PRO A 339 7.82 7.87 -33.62
C PRO A 339 8.00 9.21 -34.34
N ARG A 340 9.24 9.69 -34.42
CA ARG A 340 9.63 10.90 -35.12
C ARG A 340 9.82 10.59 -36.61
N ILE A 341 9.00 11.21 -37.46
CA ILE A 341 9.02 11.02 -38.93
C ILE A 341 10.24 11.72 -39.53
#